data_AF-A0A1V4UT37-F1
#
_entry.id   AF-A0A1V4UT37-F1
#
_cell.length_a   1.000
_cell.length_b   1.000
_cell.length_c   1.000
_cell.angle_alpha   90.00
_cell.angle_beta   90.00
_cell.angle_gamma   90.00
#
_symmetry.space_group_name_H-M   'P 1'
#
loop_
_entity.id
_entity.type
_entity.pdbx_description
1 polymer ?
#
loop_
_entity_poly.entity_id
_entity_poly.type
_entity_poly.pdbx_seq_one_letter_code
_entity_poly.pdbx_strand_id
1 'polypeptide(L)' 'MTDQEHPRYEKARCCHCEGAGCIYCDKTGYVLVKAPSCLCRHCGGAGCIYCGFTGWAGLKGKYDE' A
#
# COMPACT_ATOMS: atom_id res chain seq x y z
N MET A 1 12.18 7.26 -27.77
CA MET A 1 12.26 7.94 -26.46
C MET A 1 11.34 7.16 -25.53
N THR A 2 11.87 6.15 -24.87
CA THR A 2 11.12 5.36 -23.88
C THR A 2 11.13 6.15 -22.60
N ASP A 3 10.07 6.92 -22.36
CA ASP A 3 9.78 7.50 -21.06
C ASP A 3 9.65 6.34 -20.08
N GLN A 4 10.71 6.09 -19.31
CA GLN A 4 10.65 5.18 -18.18
C GLN A 4 9.79 5.89 -17.14
N GLU A 5 8.47 5.73 -17.23
CA GLU A 5 7.54 6.16 -16.19
C GLU A 5 7.82 5.32 -14.95
N HIS A 6 8.75 5.77 -14.10
CA HIS A 6 8.95 5.20 -12.79
C HIS A 6 7.60 5.17 -12.09
N PRO A 7 7.12 4.00 -11.61
CA PRO A 7 5.83 3.91 -10.94
C PRO A 7 5.83 4.90 -9.78
N ARG A 8 4.96 5.92 -9.90
CA ARG A 8 4.82 6.93 -8.84
C ARG A 8 4.18 6.24 -7.65
N TYR A 9 4.86 6.25 -6.52
CA TYR A 9 4.33 5.74 -5.27
C TYR A 9 3.80 6.92 -4.44
N GLU A 10 2.62 6.75 -3.86
CA GLU A 10 2.04 7.70 -2.91
C GLU A 10 1.90 7.07 -1.52
N LYS A 11 1.90 7.92 -0.49
CA LYS A 11 1.75 7.50 0.90
C LYS A 11 0.26 7.42 1.24
N ALA A 12 -0.23 6.20 1.45
CA ALA A 12 -1.60 5.93 1.86
C ALA A 12 -1.66 5.54 3.35
N ARG A 13 -2.70 5.99 4.04
CA ARG A 13 -2.95 5.60 5.44
C ARG A 13 -3.36 4.13 5.47
N CYS A 14 -2.73 3.32 6.33
CA CYS A 14 -3.08 1.91 6.46
C CYS A 14 -4.56 1.77 6.87
N CYS A 15 -5.37 1.05 6.08
CA CYS A 15 -6.80 0.89 6.36
C CYS A 15 -7.05 0.03 7.61
N HIS A 16 -6.19 -0.94 7.88
CA HIS A 16 -6.38 -1.87 8.99
C HIS A 16 -6.21 -1.23 10.37
N CYS A 17 -5.26 -0.29 10.51
CA CYS A 17 -5.00 0.38 11.78
C CYS A 17 -5.40 1.86 11.76
N GLU A 18 -5.97 2.33 10.64
CA GLU A 18 -6.41 3.70 10.45
C GLU A 18 -5.36 4.77 10.82
N GLY A 19 -4.08 4.45 10.65
CA GLY A 19 -2.97 5.34 10.98
C GLY A 19 -2.37 5.18 12.38
N ALA A 20 -2.89 4.27 13.22
CA ALA A 20 -2.36 4.02 14.56
C ALA A 20 -0.97 3.35 14.57
N GLY A 21 -0.61 2.63 13.50
CA GLY A 21 0.67 1.92 13.39
C GLY A 21 0.58 0.48 13.85
N CYS A 22 0.26 -0.43 12.92
CA CYS A 22 0.28 -1.88 13.15
C CYS A 22 1.53 -2.55 12.57
N ILE A 23 1.68 -3.85 12.84
CA ILE A 23 2.79 -4.66 12.33
C ILE A 23 2.86 -4.69 10.79
N TYR A 24 1.73 -4.54 10.10
CA TYR A 24 1.64 -4.63 8.64
C TYR A 24 2.10 -3.38 7.90
N CYS A 25 2.09 -2.23 8.58
CA CYS A 25 2.60 -0.96 8.06
C CYS A 25 3.91 -0.55 8.75
N ASP A 26 4.67 -1.52 9.29
CA ASP A 26 5.92 -1.30 10.01
C ASP A 26 5.78 -0.30 11.18
N LYS A 27 4.63 -0.33 11.86
CA LYS A 27 4.26 0.57 12.97
C LYS A 27 4.27 2.06 12.61
N THR A 28 4.33 2.41 11.33
CA THR A 28 4.33 3.82 10.89
C THR A 28 2.93 4.41 10.77
N GLY A 29 1.90 3.56 10.60
CA GLY A 29 0.52 3.95 10.30
C GLY A 29 0.24 4.14 8.81
N TYR A 30 1.26 4.07 7.96
CA TYR A 30 1.16 4.39 6.53
C TYR A 30 1.90 3.36 5.68
N VAL A 31 1.51 3.26 4.42
CA VAL A 31 2.15 2.40 3.42
C VAL A 31 2.36 3.18 2.13
N LEU A 32 3.37 2.78 1.36
CA LEU A 32 3.59 3.29 0.02
C LEU A 32 2.85 2.38 -0.96
N VAL A 33 2.05 2.98 -1.84
CA VAL A 33 1.23 2.27 -2.83
C VAL A 33 1.38 2.93 -4.19
N LYS A 34 1.25 2.17 -5.27
CA LYS A 34 1.27 2.72 -6.63
C LYS A 34 0.14 3.74 -6.80
N ALA A 35 0.46 4.87 -7.40
CA ALA A 35 -0.51 5.90 -7.75
C ALA A 35 -1.26 5.51 -9.04
N PRO A 36 -2.58 5.75 -9.14
CA PRO A 36 -3.44 6.23 -8.06
C PRO A 36 -3.66 5.17 -6.98
N SER A 37 -3.70 5.58 -5.71
CA SER A 37 -3.96 4.66 -4.60
C SER A 37 -5.29 3.92 -4.78
N CYS A 38 -5.20 2.60 -4.93
CA CYS A 38 -6.34 1.71 -5.14
C CYS A 38 -6.53 0.79 -3.95
N LEU A 39 -7.77 0.66 -3.48
CA LEU A 39 -8.11 -0.34 -2.46
C LEU A 39 -7.92 -1.76 -2.99
N CYS A 40 -7.67 -2.70 -2.09
CA CYS A 40 -7.55 -4.11 -2.46
C CYS A 40 -8.86 -4.62 -3.06
N ARG A 41 -8.84 -5.06 -4.33
CA ARG A 41 -10.00 -5.63 -5.02
C ARG A 41 -10.62 -6.85 -4.34
N HIS A 42 -9.85 -7.57 -3.53
CA HIS A 42 -10.30 -8.80 -2.87
C HIS A 42 -11.10 -8.54 -1.60
N CYS A 43 -10.77 -7.49 -0.85
CA CYS A 43 -11.38 -7.19 0.45
C CYS A 43 -11.95 -5.78 0.57
N GLY A 44 -11.87 -4.96 -0.48
CA GLY A 44 -12.39 -3.60 -0.49
C GLY A 44 -11.77 -2.65 0.54
N GLY A 45 -10.57 -2.96 1.05
CA GLY A 45 -9.92 -2.16 2.09
C GLY A 45 -9.97 -2.74 3.50
N ALA A 46 -10.73 -3.81 3.76
CA ALA A 46 -10.83 -4.41 5.10
C ALA A 46 -9.51 -5.04 5.61
N GLY A 47 -8.58 -5.35 4.70
CA GLY A 47 -7.34 -6.07 4.99
C GLY A 47 -7.48 -7.58 4.79
N CYS A 48 -6.65 -8.15 3.93
CA CYS A 48 -6.57 -9.59 3.67
C CYS A 48 -5.13 -10.00 3.33
N ILE A 49 -4.90 -11.31 3.20
CA ILE A 49 -3.58 -11.86 2.86
C ILE A 49 -2.99 -11.29 1.56
N TYR A 50 -3.84 -10.95 0.58
CA TYR A 50 -3.40 -10.44 -0.73
C TYR A 50 -2.88 -9.00 -0.71
N CYS A 51 -3.29 -8.21 0.28
CA CYS A 51 -2.80 -6.84 0.47
C CYS A 51 -1.84 -6.72 1.67
N GLY A 52 -1.30 -7.84 2.17
CA GLY A 52 -0.50 -7.87 3.38
C GLY A 52 -1.24 -7.28 4.59
N PHE A 53 -2.56 -7.43 4.65
CA PHE A 53 -3.45 -6.84 5.68
C PHE A 53 -3.45 -5.31 5.76
N THR A 54 -2.91 -4.59 4.78
CA THR A 54 -2.89 -3.11 4.81
C THR A 54 -4.16 -2.46 4.26
N GLY A 55 -4.94 -3.21 3.47
CA GLY A 55 -6.14 -2.75 2.76
C GLY A 55 -5.88 -2.23 1.34
N TRP A 56 -4.62 -2.05 0.92
CA TRP A 56 -4.27 -1.42 -0.34
C TRP A 56 -3.75 -2.39 -1.40
N ALA A 57 -4.02 -2.09 -2.67
CA ALA A 57 -3.38 -2.74 -3.81
C ALA A 57 -2.06 -2.03 -4.16
N GLY A 58 -1.15 -2.76 -4.80
CA GLY A 58 0.08 -2.17 -5.35
C GLY A 58 1.03 -1.59 -4.30
N LEU A 59 1.14 -2.24 -3.13
CA LEU A 59 2.12 -1.87 -2.10
C LEU A 59 3.53 -1.85 -2.70
N LYS A 60 4.33 -0.82 -2.36
CA LYS A 60 5.76 -0.82 -2.66
C LYS A 60 6.41 -1.94 -1.84
N GLY A 61 7.02 -2.89 -2.53
CA GLY A 61 7.83 -3.90 -1.86
C GLY A 61 9.02 -3.25 -1.17
N LYS A 62 9.42 -3.75 0.01
CA LYS A 62 10.61 -3.24 0.73
C LYS A 62 11.91 -3.39 -0.08
N TYR A 63 11.90 -4.27 -1.08
CA TYR A 63 13.00 -4.56 -1.99
C TYR A 63 12.74 -4.08 -3.43
N ASP A 64 11.66 -3.33 -3.65
CA ASP A 64 11.39 -2.70 -4.95
C ASP A 64 12.25 -1.43 -4.98
N GLU A 65 13.39 -1.49 -5.68
CA GLU A 65 14.34 -0.37 -5.85
C GLU A 65 13.65 0.82 -6.54
#